data_AF-A0A9P0FD24-F1
#
_entry.id   AF-A0A9P0FD24-F1
#
_cell.length_a   1.000
_cell.length_b   1.000
_cell.length_c   1.000
_cell.angle_alpha   90.00
_cell.angle_beta   90.00
_cell.angle_gamma   90.00
#
_symmetry.space_group_name_H-M   'P 1'
#
loop_
_entity.id
_entity.type
_entity.pdbx_description
1 polymer ?
#
loop_
_entity_poly.entity_id
_entity_poly.type
_entity_poly.pdbx_seq_one_letter_code
_entity_poly.pdbx_strand_id
1 'polypeptide(L)'
;MSICAECNASAARKPTVNCDGFCKRLFHSSCVGVPSEVQKLLPTCPGLSWKCDKCYNDVNDSFYTNLKSKIETLFEDLNSLFNNAKIDFKQMAEEKLKSLQPTSSPLVQTYTEKLSKKSSIIIKPNDESQLNSATKMDIMKKINPLVNNINSVKNIKNGGLIVGCNDVNEANKFKEIADKELKNYKIKDANKIQPRVRIVGLSEKLNEEEIKQYLFLQNLRPSFS
;
A
#
# COMPACT_ATOMS: atom_id res chain seq x y z
N MET A 1 37.17 59.84 18.41
CA MET A 1 36.13 60.81 17.98
C MET A 1 35.29 60.15 16.91
N SER A 2 33.96 60.25 16.99
CA SER A 2 33.09 59.70 15.95
C SER A 2 33.14 60.59 14.70
N ILE A 3 33.30 59.99 13.53
CA ILE A 3 33.35 60.67 12.23
C ILE A 3 32.11 60.32 11.41
N CYS A 4 31.66 61.26 10.58
CA CYS A 4 30.59 61.02 9.61
C CYS A 4 31.10 60.14 8.47
N ALA A 5 30.41 59.05 8.18
CA ALA A 5 30.82 58.11 7.14
C ALA A 5 30.60 58.61 5.70
N GLU A 6 29.88 59.73 5.51
CA GLU A 6 29.69 60.36 4.19
C GLU A 6 30.79 61.37 3.87
N CYS A 7 31.07 62.29 4.81
CA CYS A 7 31.99 63.41 4.57
C CYS A 7 33.34 63.31 5.33
N ASN A 8 33.54 62.25 6.12
CA ASN A 8 34.72 62.00 6.96
C ASN A 8 35.04 63.11 7.99
N ALA A 9 34.14 64.07 8.21
CA ALA A 9 34.31 65.14 9.19
C ALA A 9 33.83 64.72 10.59
N SER A 10 34.28 65.45 11.62
CA SER A 10 33.90 65.20 13.01
C SER A 10 32.39 65.30 13.24
N ALA A 11 31.85 64.37 14.04
CA ALA A 11 30.44 64.30 14.39
C ALA A 11 30.05 65.11 15.65
N ALA A 12 31.00 65.75 16.33
CA ALA A 12 30.81 66.30 17.67
C ALA A 12 29.85 67.52 17.78
N ARG A 13 29.47 68.15 16.66
CA ARG A 13 28.74 69.45 16.66
C ARG A 13 27.54 69.53 15.73
N LYS A 14 27.20 68.46 15.02
CA LYS A 14 26.10 68.43 14.05
C LYS A 14 25.11 67.33 14.41
N PRO A 15 23.81 67.47 14.10
CA PRO A 15 22.86 66.38 14.27
C PRO A 15 23.29 65.15 13.49
N THR A 16 23.20 63.99 14.11
CA THR A 16 23.63 62.72 13.54
C THR A 16 22.55 61.66 13.56
N VAL A 17 22.71 60.68 12.67
CA VAL A 17 21.87 59.48 12.57
C VAL A 17 22.77 58.25 12.43
N ASN A 18 22.40 57.17 13.11
CA ASN A 18 23.06 55.87 12.98
C ASN A 18 22.32 55.04 11.94
N CYS A 19 23.07 54.41 11.03
CA CYS A 19 22.51 53.40 10.16
C CYS A 19 22.15 52.16 10.97
N ASP A 20 20.89 51.74 10.90
CA ASP A 20 20.42 50.52 11.55
C ASP A 20 20.68 49.24 10.71
N GLY A 21 21.31 49.39 9.55
CA GLY A 21 21.82 48.27 8.76
C GLY A 21 23.06 47.60 9.35
N PHE A 22 23.69 46.71 8.59
CA PHE A 22 24.88 45.96 9.03
C PHE A 22 26.12 46.84 9.24
N CYS A 23 26.21 48.01 8.61
CA CYS A 23 27.40 48.85 8.70
C CYS A 23 27.51 49.59 10.04
N LYS A 24 26.39 49.83 10.72
CA LYS A 24 26.27 50.55 12.01
C LYS A 24 27.06 51.88 12.07
N ARG A 25 27.27 52.53 10.92
CA ARG A 25 28.05 53.77 10.80
C ARG A 25 27.20 55.00 11.17
N LEU A 26 27.89 56.04 11.62
CA LEU A 26 27.34 57.34 12.01
C LEU A 26 27.39 58.31 10.81
N PHE A 27 26.31 59.06 10.59
CA PHE A 27 26.19 60.04 9.53
C PHE A 27 25.70 61.38 10.09
N HIS A 28 26.12 62.51 9.51
CA HIS A 28 25.42 63.78 9.75
C HIS A 28 24.09 63.74 9.05
N SER A 29 23.00 64.11 9.74
CA SER A 29 21.66 64.11 9.15
C SER A 29 21.58 64.96 7.88
N SER A 30 22.33 66.07 7.83
CA SER A 30 22.43 66.93 6.64
C SER A 30 23.17 66.29 5.46
N CYS A 31 24.15 65.42 5.71
CA CYS A 31 24.92 64.77 4.64
C CYS A 31 24.10 63.70 3.92
N VAL A 32 23.14 63.09 4.62
CA VAL A 32 22.28 62.02 4.11
C VAL A 32 20.82 62.45 3.94
N GLY A 33 20.55 63.76 3.98
CA GLY A 33 19.24 64.33 3.71
C GLY A 33 18.13 63.94 4.70
N VAL A 34 18.46 63.57 5.93
CA VAL A 34 17.47 63.21 6.95
C VAL A 34 16.88 64.48 7.59
N PRO A 35 15.56 64.74 7.44
CA PRO A 35 14.91 65.91 8.03
C PRO A 35 14.95 65.88 9.57
N SER A 36 14.90 67.06 10.18
CA SER A 36 14.99 67.21 11.63
C SER A 36 13.81 66.55 12.37
N GLU A 37 12.65 66.51 11.73
CA GLU A 37 11.41 65.88 12.19
C GLU A 37 11.59 64.37 12.28
N VAL A 38 12.15 63.76 11.23
CA VAL A 38 12.43 62.32 11.18
C VAL A 38 13.45 61.94 12.26
N GLN A 39 14.46 62.78 12.49
CA GLN A 39 15.46 62.54 13.53
C GLN A 39 14.85 62.49 14.95
N LYS A 40 13.85 63.34 15.23
CA LYS A 40 13.11 63.34 16.51
C LYS A 40 12.22 62.11 16.65
N LEU A 41 11.73 61.57 15.53
CA LEU A 41 10.84 60.40 15.49
C LEU A 41 11.60 59.07 15.64
N LEU A 42 12.83 58.96 15.13
CA LEU A 42 13.64 57.73 15.21
C LEU A 42 13.77 57.13 16.62
N PRO A 43 14.05 57.89 17.69
CA PRO A 43 14.12 57.32 19.04
C PRO A 43 12.76 57.12 19.70
N THR A 44 11.69 57.72 19.19
CA THR A 44 10.36 57.74 19.83
C THR A 44 9.35 56.77 19.21
N CYS A 45 9.59 56.31 17.97
CA CYS A 45 8.71 55.40 17.25
C CYS A 45 9.31 53.98 17.17
N PRO A 46 8.80 53.00 17.95
CA PRO A 46 9.25 51.62 17.87
C PRO A 46 9.04 51.05 16.46
N GLY A 47 10.09 50.50 15.87
CA GLY A 47 10.05 49.92 14.51
C GLY A 47 10.42 50.90 13.38
N LEU A 48 10.57 52.20 13.66
CA LEU A 48 11.13 53.14 12.70
C LEU A 48 12.66 53.07 12.75
N SER A 49 13.29 52.71 11.62
CA SER A 49 14.74 52.71 11.50
C SER A 49 15.19 53.38 10.21
N TRP A 50 16.38 53.99 10.26
CA TRP A 50 17.02 54.59 9.09
C TRP A 50 18.20 53.73 8.65
N LYS A 51 18.34 53.53 7.35
CA LYS A 51 19.46 52.79 6.75
C LYS A 51 20.10 53.66 5.67
N CYS A 52 21.43 53.66 5.58
CA CYS A 52 22.13 54.29 4.47
C CYS A 52 21.88 53.53 3.17
N ASP A 53 22.07 54.19 2.02
CA ASP A 53 21.78 53.61 0.70
C ASP A 53 22.46 52.26 0.47
N LYS A 54 23.72 52.11 0.91
CA LYS A 54 24.44 50.82 0.82
C LYS A 54 23.70 49.73 1.60
N CYS A 55 23.34 50.01 2.85
CA CYS A 55 22.61 49.04 3.68
C CYS A 55 21.14 48.88 3.29
N TYR A 56 20.54 49.84 2.59
CA TYR A 56 19.20 49.70 2.05
C TYR A 56 19.20 48.78 0.83
N ASN A 57 20.17 48.97 -0.06
CA ASN A 57 20.30 48.23 -1.31
C ASN A 57 20.87 46.80 -1.11
N ASP A 58 21.84 46.62 -0.21
CA ASP A 58 22.46 45.30 0.04
C ASP A 58 21.53 44.29 0.75
N VAL A 59 20.48 44.77 1.43
CA VAL A 59 19.49 43.89 2.09
C VAL A 59 18.71 43.08 1.05
N ASN A 60 18.67 43.50 -0.22
CA ASN A 60 17.91 42.79 -1.26
C ASN A 60 18.66 41.66 -1.96
N ASP A 61 20.00 41.61 -1.97
CA ASP A 61 20.71 40.61 -2.77
C ASP A 61 21.49 39.60 -1.92
N SER A 62 22.35 40.06 -1.01
CA SER A 62 23.20 39.18 -0.20
C SER A 62 22.40 38.38 0.84
N PHE A 63 21.41 39.02 1.47
CA PHE A 63 20.58 38.35 2.47
C PHE A 63 19.63 37.36 1.82
N TYR A 64 18.99 37.73 0.70
CA TYR A 64 18.08 36.84 -0.04
C TYR A 64 18.81 35.65 -0.64
N THR A 65 20.01 35.83 -1.19
CA THR A 65 20.81 34.72 -1.73
C THR A 65 21.23 33.74 -0.64
N ASN A 66 21.66 34.23 0.53
CA ASN A 66 22.03 33.36 1.66
C ASN A 66 20.81 32.65 2.27
N LEU A 67 19.68 33.35 2.38
CA LEU A 67 18.43 32.76 2.86
C LEU A 67 17.93 31.68 1.89
N LYS A 68 17.97 31.97 0.58
CA LYS A 68 17.55 31.04 -0.47
C LYS A 68 18.42 29.79 -0.47
N SER A 69 19.74 29.92 -0.42
CA SER A 69 20.63 28.75 -0.40
C SER A 69 20.41 27.90 0.85
N LYS A 70 20.22 28.50 2.03
CA LYS A 70 19.88 27.75 3.25
C LYS A 70 18.55 27.00 3.15
N ILE A 71 17.53 27.63 2.54
CA ILE A 71 16.23 26.97 2.32
C ILE A 71 16.40 25.79 1.36
N GLU A 72 17.15 25.95 0.28
CA GLU A 72 17.43 24.88 -0.68
C GLU A 72 18.15 23.70 -0.01
N THR A 73 19.19 23.96 0.79
CA THR A 73 19.90 22.91 1.55
C THR A 73 18.99 22.19 2.53
N LEU A 74 18.15 22.94 3.28
CA LEU A 74 17.19 22.33 4.21
C LEU A 74 16.15 21.45 3.49
N PHE A 75 15.72 21.85 2.29
CA PHE A 75 14.81 21.03 1.48
C PHE A 75 15.48 19.74 0.99
N GLU A 76 16.74 19.81 0.56
CA GLU A 76 17.52 18.64 0.17
C GLU A 76 17.71 17.67 1.34
N ASP A 77 18.07 18.18 2.53
CA ASP A 77 18.23 17.39 3.74
C ASP A 77 16.91 16.71 4.16
N LEU A 78 15.78 17.45 4.10
CA LEU A 78 14.46 16.90 4.43
C LEU A 78 14.07 15.78 3.45
N ASN A 79 14.31 15.97 2.16
CA ASN A 79 14.03 14.96 1.14
C ASN A 79 14.90 13.71 1.32
N SER A 80 16.18 13.89 1.66
CA SER A 80 17.10 12.80 2.00
C SER A 80 16.57 11.99 3.19
N LEU A 81 16.22 12.66 4.30
CA LEU A 81 15.66 12.01 5.49
C LEU A 81 14.37 11.25 5.18
N PHE A 82 13.47 11.85 4.39
CA PHE A 82 12.20 11.22 4.02
C PHE A 82 12.42 9.97 3.16
N ASN A 83 13.35 10.03 2.20
CA ASN A 83 13.69 8.88 1.35
C ASN A 83 14.33 7.76 2.16
N ASN A 84 15.23 8.08 3.10
CA ASN A 84 15.84 7.10 3.98
C ASN A 84 14.79 6.44 4.88
N ALA A 85 13.92 7.23 5.53
CA ALA A 85 12.83 6.68 6.33
C ALA A 85 11.91 5.77 5.50
N LYS A 86 11.61 6.13 4.25
CA LYS A 86 10.82 5.30 3.34
C LYS A 86 11.50 3.97 3.03
N ILE A 87 12.82 3.96 2.83
CA ILE A 87 13.61 2.74 2.61
C ILE A 87 13.58 1.87 3.87
N ASP A 88 13.81 2.46 5.04
CA ASP A 88 13.79 1.75 6.32
C ASP A 88 12.43 1.12 6.60
N PHE A 89 11.34 1.86 6.39
CA PHE A 89 9.98 1.31 6.51
C PHE A 89 9.73 0.15 5.56
N LYS A 90 10.22 0.23 4.31
CA LYS A 90 10.09 -0.85 3.34
C LYS A 90 10.86 -2.09 3.79
N GLN A 91 12.09 -1.92 4.28
CA GLN A 91 12.90 -3.01 4.80
C GLN A 91 12.27 -3.65 6.04
N MET A 92 11.81 -2.84 7.00
CA MET A 92 11.10 -3.34 8.18
C MET A 92 9.82 -4.09 7.81
N ALA A 93 9.07 -3.62 6.81
CA ALA A 93 7.88 -4.30 6.32
C ALA A 93 8.24 -5.64 5.65
N GLU A 94 9.30 -5.68 4.84
CA GLU A 94 9.78 -6.91 4.20
C GLU A 94 10.32 -7.91 5.23
N GLU A 95 11.05 -7.46 6.26
CA GLU A 95 11.53 -8.29 7.37
C GLU A 95 10.37 -8.81 8.24
N LYS A 96 9.36 -7.97 8.51
CA LYS A 96 8.12 -8.42 9.16
C LYS A 96 7.37 -9.43 8.31
N LEU A 97 7.28 -9.24 7.00
CA LEU A 97 6.65 -10.20 6.09
C LEU A 97 7.42 -11.53 6.05
N LYS A 98 8.75 -11.50 6.05
CA LYS A 98 9.60 -12.70 6.12
C LYS A 98 9.52 -13.41 7.48
N SER A 99 9.44 -12.67 8.58
CA SER A 99 9.27 -13.25 9.92
C SER A 99 7.83 -13.71 10.21
N LEU A 100 6.85 -13.20 9.47
CA LEU A 100 5.47 -13.69 9.43
C LEU A 100 5.27 -14.86 8.46
N GLN A 101 6.27 -15.21 7.61
CA GLN A 101 6.27 -16.51 6.95
C GLN A 101 6.50 -17.57 8.04
N PRO A 102 5.49 -18.38 8.37
CA PRO A 102 5.68 -19.41 9.37
C PRO A 102 6.69 -20.41 8.82
N THR A 103 7.74 -20.70 9.59
CA THR A 103 8.32 -22.04 9.62
C THR A 103 7.17 -23.02 9.88
N SER A 104 6.64 -23.58 8.79
CA SER A 104 5.70 -24.71 8.79
C SER A 104 4.66 -24.68 9.91
N SER A 105 3.80 -23.66 9.96
CA SER A 105 2.45 -23.89 10.50
C SER A 105 1.55 -24.18 9.31
N PRO A 106 0.72 -25.24 9.37
CA PRO A 106 -0.13 -25.58 8.24
C PRO A 106 -1.05 -24.37 8.00
N LEU A 107 -0.88 -23.72 6.84
CA LEU A 107 -1.86 -22.78 6.31
C LEU A 107 -3.23 -23.38 6.58
N VAL A 108 -3.99 -22.76 7.47
CA VAL A 108 -5.41 -23.09 7.65
C VAL A 108 -6.06 -22.64 6.37
N GLN A 109 -5.96 -23.49 5.33
CA GLN A 109 -6.61 -23.28 4.07
C GLN A 109 -8.07 -23.04 4.39
N THR A 110 -8.58 -21.90 3.94
CA THR A 110 -10.00 -21.62 4.05
C THR A 110 -10.77 -22.80 3.43
N TYR A 111 -11.93 -23.14 3.98
CA TYR A 111 -12.74 -24.24 3.45
C TYR A 111 -12.96 -24.09 1.93
N THR A 112 -13.07 -22.85 1.45
CA THR A 112 -13.16 -22.47 0.05
C THR A 112 -11.92 -22.83 -0.76
N GLU A 113 -10.70 -22.65 -0.25
CA GLU A 113 -9.46 -23.06 -0.91
C GLU A 113 -9.27 -24.59 -0.93
N LYS A 114 -9.72 -25.28 0.13
CA LYS A 114 -9.76 -26.75 0.16
C LYS A 114 -10.71 -27.33 -0.88
N LEU A 115 -11.79 -26.60 -1.20
CA LEU A 115 -12.80 -26.99 -2.16
C LEU A 115 -12.53 -26.51 -3.60
N SER A 116 -11.91 -25.33 -3.78
CA SER A 116 -11.83 -24.69 -5.11
C SER A 116 -10.83 -25.37 -6.04
N LYS A 117 -9.78 -26.00 -5.48
CA LYS A 117 -8.74 -26.66 -6.27
C LYS A 117 -9.18 -28.04 -6.77
N LYS A 118 -10.02 -28.74 -6.01
CA LYS A 118 -10.40 -30.12 -6.34
C LYS A 118 -11.50 -30.13 -7.41
N SER A 119 -11.17 -30.68 -8.57
CA SER A 119 -12.13 -31.04 -9.62
C SER A 119 -12.54 -32.52 -9.44
N SER A 120 -13.72 -32.89 -9.90
CA SER A 120 -14.16 -34.28 -9.83
C SER A 120 -15.01 -34.64 -11.04
N ILE A 121 -14.90 -35.89 -11.46
CA ILE A 121 -15.59 -36.46 -12.61
C ILE A 121 -16.42 -37.65 -12.15
N ILE A 122 -17.64 -37.71 -12.65
CA ILE A 122 -18.59 -38.80 -12.40
C ILE A 122 -18.52 -39.76 -13.58
N ILE A 123 -18.25 -41.04 -13.29
CA ILE A 123 -18.32 -42.14 -14.24
C ILE A 123 -19.50 -43.03 -13.84
N LYS A 124 -20.46 -43.23 -14.73
CA LYS A 124 -21.60 -44.14 -14.51
C LYS A 124 -21.65 -45.22 -15.57
N PRO A 125 -21.77 -46.50 -15.21
CA PRO A 125 -22.04 -47.54 -16.20
C PRO A 125 -23.38 -47.26 -16.88
N ASN A 126 -23.50 -47.63 -18.15
CA ASN A 126 -24.79 -47.60 -18.84
C ASN A 126 -25.75 -48.67 -18.30
N ASP A 127 -25.20 -49.77 -17.77
CA ASP A 127 -25.94 -50.79 -17.06
C ASP A 127 -26.08 -50.42 -15.58
N GLU A 128 -27.30 -50.13 -15.14
CA GLU A 128 -27.59 -49.72 -13.76
C GLU A 128 -27.49 -50.86 -12.73
N SER A 129 -27.44 -52.11 -13.20
CA SER A 129 -27.29 -53.30 -12.35
C SER A 129 -25.83 -53.60 -11.97
N GLN A 130 -24.88 -52.94 -12.63
CA GLN A 130 -23.45 -53.15 -12.40
C GLN A 130 -23.03 -52.71 -10.99
N LEU A 131 -22.26 -53.54 -10.31
CA LEU A 131 -21.68 -53.23 -9.01
C LEU A 131 -20.50 -52.27 -9.13
N ASN A 132 -20.34 -51.37 -8.15
CA ASN A 132 -19.26 -50.40 -8.10
C ASN A 132 -17.86 -51.04 -8.14
N SER A 133 -17.72 -52.25 -7.62
CA SER A 133 -16.46 -53.03 -7.65
C SER A 133 -16.04 -53.37 -9.08
N ALA A 134 -16.98 -53.79 -9.93
CA ALA A 134 -16.73 -54.08 -11.34
C ALA A 134 -16.33 -52.81 -12.10
N THR A 135 -17.06 -51.71 -11.89
CA THR A 135 -16.72 -50.40 -12.48
C THR A 135 -15.33 -49.93 -12.07
N LYS A 136 -14.93 -50.16 -10.82
CA LYS A 136 -13.60 -49.79 -10.32
C LYS A 136 -12.50 -50.62 -10.97
N MET A 137 -12.71 -51.92 -11.14
CA MET A 137 -11.75 -52.78 -11.84
C MET A 137 -11.60 -52.38 -13.31
N ASP A 138 -12.69 -52.06 -13.98
CA ASP A 138 -12.66 -51.66 -15.39
C ASP A 138 -11.89 -50.35 -15.60
N ILE A 139 -12.11 -49.37 -14.72
CA ILE A 139 -11.33 -48.13 -14.73
C ILE A 139 -9.85 -48.43 -14.48
N MET A 140 -9.51 -49.22 -13.46
CA MET A 140 -8.11 -49.51 -13.12
C MET A 140 -7.38 -50.32 -14.20
N LYS A 141 -8.10 -51.18 -14.94
CA LYS A 141 -7.53 -51.96 -16.04
C LYS A 141 -7.29 -51.13 -17.30
N LYS A 142 -8.19 -50.18 -17.59
CA LYS A 142 -8.15 -49.39 -18.82
C LYS A 142 -7.47 -48.03 -18.66
N ILE A 143 -7.44 -47.50 -17.44
CA ILE A 143 -6.90 -46.19 -17.13
C ILE A 143 -5.92 -46.34 -15.96
N ASN A 144 -4.64 -46.07 -16.23
CA ASN A 144 -3.61 -46.13 -15.20
C ASN A 144 -3.79 -44.98 -14.19
N PRO A 145 -4.04 -45.25 -12.90
CA PRO A 145 -4.30 -44.22 -11.89
C PRO A 145 -3.07 -43.35 -11.56
N LEU A 146 -1.86 -43.88 -11.74
CA LEU A 146 -0.60 -43.17 -11.42
C LEU A 146 -0.24 -42.09 -12.44
N VAL A 147 -0.66 -42.28 -13.69
CA VAL A 147 -0.38 -41.34 -14.79
C VAL A 147 -1.39 -40.19 -14.78
N ASN A 148 -2.58 -40.41 -14.21
CA ASN A 148 -3.72 -39.49 -14.30
C ASN A 148 -4.02 -38.74 -13.00
N ASN A 149 -3.10 -38.77 -12.03
CA ASN A 149 -3.18 -37.99 -10.78
C ASN A 149 -4.56 -38.09 -10.07
N ILE A 150 -5.07 -39.32 -9.98
CA ILE A 150 -6.34 -39.59 -9.29
C ILE A 150 -6.13 -39.53 -7.78
N ASN A 151 -6.75 -38.55 -7.13
CA ASN A 151 -6.62 -38.32 -5.69
C ASN A 151 -7.59 -39.14 -4.85
N SER A 152 -8.79 -39.39 -5.36
CA SER A 152 -9.82 -40.07 -4.61
C SER A 152 -10.84 -40.71 -5.52
N VAL A 153 -11.34 -41.89 -5.15
CA VAL A 153 -12.45 -42.56 -5.83
C VAL A 153 -13.55 -42.82 -4.82
N LYS A 154 -14.75 -42.29 -5.04
CA LYS A 154 -15.93 -42.49 -4.18
C LYS A 154 -17.02 -43.24 -4.93
N ASN A 155 -17.68 -44.16 -4.23
CA ASN A 155 -18.82 -44.90 -4.77
C ASN A 155 -20.08 -44.05 -4.77
N ILE A 156 -20.87 -44.14 -5.84
CA ILE A 156 -22.22 -43.56 -5.92
C ILE A 156 -23.22 -44.64 -6.33
N LYS A 157 -24.52 -44.33 -6.21
CA LYS A 157 -25.61 -45.24 -6.59
C LYS A 157 -25.50 -45.70 -8.05
N ASN A 158 -26.06 -46.87 -8.34
CA ASN A 158 -26.13 -47.50 -9.67
C ASN A 158 -24.74 -47.75 -10.27
N GLY A 159 -23.84 -48.35 -9.48
CA GLY A 159 -22.52 -48.77 -9.97
C GLY A 159 -21.54 -47.64 -10.30
N GLY A 160 -21.93 -46.38 -10.12
CA GLY A 160 -21.13 -45.24 -10.52
C GLY A 160 -19.98 -44.92 -9.57
N LEU A 161 -19.02 -44.14 -10.06
CA LEU A 161 -17.84 -43.69 -9.34
C LEU A 161 -17.62 -42.19 -9.53
N ILE A 162 -17.20 -41.51 -8.46
CA ILE A 162 -16.66 -40.15 -8.51
C ILE A 162 -15.15 -40.25 -8.40
N VAL A 163 -14.45 -39.72 -9.41
CA VAL A 163 -13.00 -39.64 -9.47
C VAL A 163 -12.61 -38.18 -9.20
N GLY A 164 -11.85 -37.94 -8.13
CA GLY A 164 -11.33 -36.62 -7.79
C GLY A 164 -9.91 -36.43 -8.34
N CYS A 165 -9.65 -35.27 -8.93
CA CYS A 165 -8.35 -34.86 -9.49
C CYS A 165 -7.79 -33.66 -8.70
N ASN A 166 -6.49 -33.33 -8.86
CA ASN A 166 -5.89 -32.20 -8.13
C ASN A 166 -6.35 -30.86 -8.67
N ASP A 167 -6.60 -30.78 -9.98
CA ASP A 167 -6.97 -29.54 -10.66
C ASP A 167 -7.92 -29.78 -11.84
N VAL A 168 -8.45 -28.68 -12.39
CA VAL A 168 -9.42 -28.70 -13.51
C VAL A 168 -8.80 -29.25 -14.81
N ASN A 169 -7.50 -29.01 -15.04
CA ASN A 169 -6.82 -29.44 -16.28
C ASN A 169 -6.59 -30.96 -16.28
N GLU A 170 -6.19 -31.52 -15.15
CA GLU A 170 -6.07 -32.96 -14.92
C GLU A 170 -7.40 -33.66 -15.06
N ALA A 171 -8.48 -33.09 -14.51
CA ALA A 171 -9.82 -33.60 -14.74
C ALA A 171 -10.15 -33.62 -16.23
N ASN A 172 -9.95 -32.52 -16.97
CA ASN A 172 -10.25 -32.49 -18.40
C ASN A 172 -9.45 -33.55 -19.19
N LYS A 173 -8.16 -33.73 -18.89
CA LYS A 173 -7.34 -34.80 -19.49
C LYS A 173 -7.88 -36.19 -19.16
N PHE A 174 -8.23 -36.43 -17.90
CA PHE A 174 -8.82 -37.71 -17.48
C PHE A 174 -10.17 -37.96 -18.16
N LYS A 175 -11.00 -36.92 -18.31
CA LYS A 175 -12.28 -36.98 -19.01
C LYS A 175 -12.10 -37.43 -20.47
N GLU A 176 -11.18 -36.81 -21.19
CA GLU A 176 -10.88 -37.17 -22.58
C GLU A 176 -10.39 -38.61 -22.73
N ILE A 177 -9.54 -39.09 -21.81
CA ILE A 177 -9.05 -40.47 -21.82
C ILE A 177 -10.19 -41.43 -21.49
N ALA A 178 -11.00 -41.10 -20.48
CA ALA A 178 -12.14 -41.90 -20.07
C ALA A 178 -13.17 -41.99 -21.20
N ASP A 179 -13.47 -40.89 -21.90
CA ASP A 179 -14.40 -40.88 -23.03
C ASP A 179 -13.91 -41.77 -24.19
N LYS A 180 -12.59 -41.88 -24.39
CA LYS A 180 -11.98 -42.74 -25.42
C LYS A 180 -12.00 -44.23 -25.04
N GLU A 181 -11.60 -44.56 -23.81
CA GLU A 181 -11.37 -45.93 -23.33
C GLU A 181 -12.64 -46.60 -22.74
N LEU A 182 -13.58 -45.81 -22.23
CA LEU A 182 -14.77 -46.25 -21.51
C LEU A 182 -16.07 -45.90 -22.26
N LYS A 183 -16.17 -46.33 -23.51
CA LYS A 183 -17.34 -46.09 -24.39
C LYS A 183 -18.69 -46.58 -23.83
N ASN A 184 -18.67 -47.53 -22.89
CA ASN A 184 -19.88 -48.09 -22.25
C ASN A 184 -20.31 -47.33 -20.98
N TYR A 185 -19.69 -46.20 -20.69
CA TYR A 185 -19.91 -45.42 -19.49
C TYR A 185 -20.32 -43.98 -19.83
N LYS A 186 -21.21 -43.40 -19.03
CA LYS A 186 -21.55 -41.97 -19.06
C LYS A 186 -20.60 -41.21 -18.16
N ILE A 187 -19.81 -40.31 -18.75
CA ILE A 187 -18.84 -39.49 -18.04
C ILE A 187 -19.39 -38.06 -17.97
N LYS A 188 -19.43 -37.48 -16.78
CA LYS A 188 -19.94 -36.14 -16.52
C LYS A 188 -19.08 -35.41 -15.51
N ASP A 189 -19.05 -34.08 -15.59
CA ASP A 189 -18.40 -33.29 -14.56
C ASP A 189 -19.21 -33.36 -13.26
N ALA A 190 -18.53 -33.46 -12.12
CA ALA A 190 -19.20 -33.33 -10.84
C ALA A 190 -19.60 -31.87 -10.66
N ASN A 191 -20.90 -31.61 -10.62
CA ASN A 191 -21.42 -30.27 -10.38
C ASN A 191 -20.90 -29.76 -9.02
N LYS A 192 -20.29 -28.57 -9.03
CA LYS A 192 -19.94 -27.87 -7.78
C LYS A 192 -21.25 -27.65 -7.00
N ILE A 193 -21.22 -27.97 -5.71
CA ILE A 193 -22.32 -27.62 -4.82
C ILE A 193 -22.39 -26.09 -4.82
N GLN A 194 -23.51 -25.54 -5.31
CA GLN A 194 -23.82 -24.12 -5.22
C GLN A 194 -24.81 -23.94 -4.06
N PRO A 195 -24.33 -23.86 -2.81
CA PRO A 195 -25.22 -23.69 -1.67
C PRO A 195 -25.98 -22.37 -1.85
N ARG A 196 -27.31 -22.43 -1.74
CA ARG A 196 -28.17 -21.26 -1.77
C ARG A 196 -28.55 -20.92 -0.33
N VAL A 197 -28.21 -19.72 0.09
CA VAL A 197 -28.55 -19.22 1.44
C VAL A 197 -29.66 -18.20 1.27
N ARG A 198 -30.74 -18.35 2.05
CA ARG A 198 -31.82 -17.36 2.17
C ARG A 198 -31.78 -16.79 3.58
N ILE A 199 -31.59 -15.48 3.69
CA ILE A 199 -31.61 -14.77 4.95
C ILE A 199 -33.04 -14.23 5.15
N VAL A 200 -33.64 -14.49 6.32
CA VAL A 200 -34.99 -14.05 6.69
C VAL A 200 -34.97 -13.41 8.08
N GLY A 201 -35.94 -12.55 8.38
CA GLY A 201 -36.09 -11.94 9.71
C GLY A 201 -35.16 -10.76 10.00
N LEU A 202 -34.59 -10.12 8.97
CA LEU A 202 -33.85 -8.88 9.15
C LEU A 202 -34.82 -7.73 9.47
N SER A 203 -34.61 -7.08 10.61
CA SER A 203 -35.35 -5.89 11.04
C SER A 203 -34.95 -4.64 10.27
N GLU A 204 -33.73 -4.63 9.71
CA GLU A 204 -33.13 -3.49 9.02
C GLU A 204 -32.90 -3.81 7.54
N LYS A 205 -33.01 -2.78 6.69
CA LYS A 205 -32.69 -2.89 5.27
C LYS A 205 -31.16 -2.85 5.09
N LEU A 206 -30.53 -4.00 5.21
CA LEU A 206 -29.12 -4.18 4.85
C LEU A 206 -28.97 -4.20 3.34
N ASN A 207 -27.92 -3.54 2.84
CA ASN A 207 -27.55 -3.62 1.44
C ASN A 207 -26.73 -4.90 1.16
N GLU A 208 -26.57 -5.23 -0.12
CA GLU A 208 -25.89 -6.46 -0.54
C GLU A 208 -24.43 -6.52 -0.07
N GLU A 209 -23.72 -5.41 -0.08
CA GLU A 209 -22.30 -5.34 0.28
C GLU A 209 -22.08 -5.52 1.79
N GLU A 210 -22.97 -4.96 2.62
CA GLU A 210 -22.97 -5.18 4.07
C GLU A 210 -23.19 -6.66 4.40
N ILE A 211 -24.15 -7.31 3.75
CA ILE A 211 -24.42 -8.74 3.95
C ILE A 211 -23.19 -9.57 3.56
N LYS A 212 -22.55 -9.27 2.41
CA LYS A 212 -21.32 -9.94 1.98
C LYS A 212 -20.20 -9.75 3.01
N GLN A 213 -20.05 -8.53 3.54
CA GLN A 213 -19.03 -8.21 4.52
C GLN A 213 -19.24 -8.97 5.84
N TYR A 214 -20.47 -9.04 6.35
CA TYR A 214 -20.77 -9.82 7.56
C TYR A 214 -20.52 -11.31 7.38
N LEU A 215 -20.93 -11.89 6.24
CA LEU A 215 -20.66 -13.29 5.92
C LEU A 215 -19.15 -13.55 5.81
N PHE A 216 -18.39 -12.61 5.25
CA PHE A 216 -16.94 -12.71 5.18
C PHE A 216 -16.29 -12.68 6.58
N LEU A 217 -16.69 -11.74 7.43
CA LEU A 217 -16.16 -11.60 8.79
C LEU A 217 -16.49 -12.81 9.68
N GLN A 218 -17.65 -13.44 9.50
CA GLN A 218 -18.00 -14.66 10.22
C GLN A 218 -17.01 -15.80 9.94
N ASN A 219 -16.55 -15.94 8.69
CA ASN A 219 -15.61 -16.98 8.28
C ASN A 219 -14.16 -16.72 8.71
N LEU A 220 -13.85 -15.48 9.13
CA LEU A 220 -12.52 -15.10 9.61
C LEU A 220 -12.34 -15.25 11.12
N ARG A 221 -13.43 -15.43 11.89
CA ARG A 221 -13.28 -15.69 13.32
C ARG A 221 -12.67 -17.07 13.52
N PRO A 222 -11.50 -17.19 14.19
CA PRO A 222 -11.04 -18.49 14.65
C PRO A 222 -12.12 -19.05 15.56
N SER A 223 -12.53 -20.30 15.31
CA SER A 223 -13.33 -21.06 16.25
C SER A 223 -12.51 -21.18 17.54
N PHE A 224 -12.78 -20.33 18.53
CA PHE A 224 -12.36 -20.58 19.89
C PHE A 224 -13.19 -21.76 20.39
N SER A 225 -12.61 -22.95 20.27
CA SER A 225 -13.01 -24.17 20.95
C SER A 225 -11.99 -24.48 22.02
#